data_AF-A0A846PT53-F1
#
_entry.id   AF-A0A846PT53-F1
#
_cell.length_a   1.000
_cell.length_b   1.000
_cell.length_c   1.000
_cell.angle_alpha   90.00
_cell.angle_beta   90.00
_cell.angle_gamma   90.00
#
_symmetry.space_group_name_H-M   'P 1'
#
loop_
_entity.id
_entity.type
_entity.pdbx_description
1 polymer ?
#
loop_
_entity_poly.entity_id
_entity_poly.type
_entity_poly.pdbx_seq_one_letter_code
_entity_poly.pdbx_strand_id
1 'polypeptide(L)'
;YEKLLDQAFGKLPEKSESGERFQMPKASVLPAGARTIITNFVEIANSLRRKPDHLQKFLLKELATSGSGELKGNRLIVQGRFRSDVVDKKIELYMKEYVLCPDCGKPDTKFMKEDRYLFLKCEACGSKHVVKKV
;
A
#
# COMPACT_ATOMS: atom_id res chain seq x y z
N TYR A 1 25.55 -5.19 -34.97
CA TYR A 1 25.50 -4.36 -33.75
C TYR A 1 24.14 -4.43 -33.04
N GLU A 2 23.07 -4.86 -33.71
CA GLU A 2 21.71 -4.93 -33.14
C GLU A 2 21.47 -6.17 -32.24
N LYS A 3 22.18 -7.27 -32.45
CA LYS A 3 21.97 -8.53 -31.70
C LYS A 3 22.43 -8.52 -30.23
N LEU A 4 23.19 -7.50 -29.81
CA LEU A 4 23.64 -7.32 -28.42
C LEU A 4 22.67 -6.47 -27.59
N LEU A 5 21.72 -5.78 -28.23
CA LEU A 5 20.73 -4.94 -27.55
C LEU A 5 19.49 -5.72 -27.09
N ASP A 6 19.03 -6.71 -27.86
CA ASP A 6 17.87 -7.55 -27.48
C ASP A 6 18.12 -8.40 -26.21
N GLN A 7 19.38 -8.80 -25.96
CA GLN A 7 19.73 -9.57 -24.76
C GLN A 7 19.75 -8.74 -23.47
N ALA A 8 19.80 -7.41 -23.57
CA ALA A 8 19.76 -6.52 -22.41
C ALA A 8 18.34 -6.32 -21.86
N PHE A 9 17.32 -6.36 -22.74
CA PHE A 9 15.92 -6.22 -22.31
C PHE A 9 15.32 -7.52 -21.74
N GLY A 10 15.90 -8.69 -22.02
CA GLY A 10 15.55 -9.95 -21.37
C GLY A 10 16.11 -10.11 -19.94
N LYS A 11 16.99 -9.19 -19.51
CA LYS A 11 17.60 -9.14 -18.18
C LYS A 11 17.11 -7.98 -17.31
N LEU A 12 16.00 -7.34 -17.66
CA LEU A 12 15.25 -6.62 -16.65
C LEU A 12 14.68 -7.69 -15.72
N PRO A 13 15.10 -7.75 -14.44
CA PRO A 13 14.47 -8.68 -13.52
C PRO A 13 12.99 -8.32 -13.50
N GLU A 14 12.14 -9.28 -13.82
CA GLU A 14 10.72 -9.23 -13.49
C GLU A 14 10.65 -8.89 -12.00
N LYS A 15 10.42 -7.61 -11.73
CA LYS A 15 9.97 -7.08 -10.45
C LYS A 15 10.80 -7.61 -9.28
N SER A 16 11.97 -7.00 -9.01
CA SER A 16 12.82 -7.24 -7.83
C SER A 16 12.08 -7.88 -6.63
N GLU A 17 12.01 -9.21 -6.58
CA GLU A 17 11.53 -10.01 -5.45
C GLU A 17 12.67 -10.25 -4.44
N SER A 18 13.57 -9.28 -4.32
CA SER A 18 14.65 -9.30 -3.33
C SER A 18 14.18 -8.48 -2.12
N GLY A 19 13.30 -9.08 -1.31
CA GLY A 19 12.72 -8.42 -0.13
C GLY A 19 11.84 -9.36 0.70
N GLU A 20 12.40 -10.50 1.11
CA GLU A 20 12.05 -11.29 2.29
C GLU A 20 10.57 -11.34 2.73
N ARG A 21 9.87 -12.42 2.37
CA ARG A 21 8.88 -13.12 3.23
C ARG A 21 7.69 -12.33 3.77
N PHE A 22 7.42 -11.12 3.29
CA PHE A 22 6.21 -10.38 3.68
C PHE A 22 5.06 -10.81 2.77
N GLN A 23 4.39 -11.92 3.12
CA GLN A 23 3.16 -12.32 2.43
C GLN A 23 2.14 -11.20 2.58
N MET A 24 1.77 -10.57 1.46
CA MET A 24 0.70 -9.58 1.45
C MET A 24 -0.56 -10.24 2.03
N PRO A 25 -1.09 -9.73 3.15
CA PRO A 25 -2.32 -10.26 3.71
C PRO A 25 -3.43 -10.04 2.68
N LYS A 26 -3.95 -11.13 2.11
CA LYS A 26 -5.04 -11.08 1.11
C LYS A 26 -6.24 -10.36 1.70
N ALA A 27 -6.73 -9.31 1.05
CA ALA A 27 -7.88 -8.59 1.57
C ALA A 27 -9.13 -9.45 1.47
N SER A 28 -9.77 -9.70 2.62
CA SER A 28 -11.03 -10.43 2.70
C SER A 28 -12.18 -9.46 2.45
N VAL A 29 -12.55 -9.35 1.18
CA VAL A 29 -13.55 -8.43 0.66
C VAL A 29 -14.90 -9.13 0.53
N LEU A 30 -15.91 -8.59 1.19
CA LEU A 30 -17.31 -9.03 1.12
C LEU A 30 -18.14 -7.94 0.41
N PRO A 31 -18.68 -8.22 -0.79
CA PRO A 31 -19.60 -7.30 -1.44
C PRO A 31 -20.97 -7.33 -0.75
N ALA A 32 -21.49 -6.17 -0.38
CA ALA A 32 -22.80 -5.96 0.24
C ALA A 32 -23.63 -4.99 -0.63
N GLY A 33 -24.12 -5.48 -1.77
CA GLY A 33 -24.90 -4.69 -2.73
C GLY A 33 -24.08 -3.55 -3.34
N ALA A 34 -24.46 -2.31 -3.01
CA ALA A 34 -23.77 -1.09 -3.45
C ALA A 34 -22.57 -0.69 -2.55
N ARG A 35 -22.29 -1.46 -1.50
CA ARG A 35 -21.16 -1.23 -0.58
C ARG A 35 -20.23 -2.44 -0.59
N THR A 36 -18.97 -2.21 -0.26
CA THR A 36 -17.95 -3.25 -0.13
C THR A 36 -17.40 -3.22 1.29
N ILE A 37 -17.34 -4.38 1.94
CA ILE A 37 -16.88 -4.52 3.32
C ILE A 37 -15.56 -5.28 3.30
N ILE A 38 -14.49 -4.65 3.77
CA ILE A 38 -13.18 -5.28 3.97
C ILE A 38 -13.12 -5.71 5.42
N THR A 39 -13.05 -7.02 5.67
CA THR A 39 -13.18 -7.57 7.04
C THR A 39 -11.89 -7.58 7.84
N ASN A 40 -10.74 -7.72 7.17
CA ASN A 40 -9.40 -7.85 7.77
C ASN A 40 -8.57 -6.56 7.70
N PHE A 41 -9.24 -5.41 7.73
CA PHE A 41 -8.59 -4.13 7.46
C PHE A 41 -7.56 -3.75 8.55
N VAL A 42 -7.90 -3.93 9.82
CA VAL A 42 -6.99 -3.58 10.92
C VAL A 42 -5.85 -4.58 11.02
N GLU A 43 -6.08 -5.85 10.70
CA GLU A 43 -5.01 -6.86 10.61
C GLU A 43 -3.98 -6.50 9.53
N ILE A 44 -4.43 -6.07 8.35
CA ILE A 44 -3.54 -5.59 7.29
C ILE A 44 -2.74 -4.38 7.76
N ALA A 45 -3.40 -3.39 8.35
CA ALA A 45 -2.74 -2.18 8.85
C ALA A 45 -1.72 -2.50 9.95
N ASN A 46 -2.04 -3.41 10.86
CA ASN A 46 -1.16 -3.86 11.94
C ASN A 46 0.06 -4.62 11.40
N SER A 47 -0.15 -5.50 10.43
CA SER A 47 0.94 -6.22 9.74
C SER A 47 1.93 -5.22 9.14
N LEU A 48 1.42 -4.19 8.44
CA LEU A 48 2.22 -3.11 7.85
C LEU A 48 2.78 -2.10 8.87
N ARG A 49 2.51 -2.29 10.18
CA ARG A 49 2.85 -1.33 11.25
C ARG A 49 2.39 0.10 10.95
N ARG A 50 1.21 0.25 10.35
CA ARG A 50 0.61 1.54 9.97
C ARG A 50 -0.69 1.81 10.70
N LYS A 51 -0.97 3.11 10.87
CA LYS A 51 -2.27 3.56 11.41
C LYS A 51 -3.37 3.24 10.39
N PRO A 52 -4.48 2.60 10.80
CA PRO A 52 -5.56 2.24 9.89
C PRO A 52 -6.19 3.46 9.20
N ASP A 53 -6.23 4.61 9.89
CA ASP A 53 -6.73 5.89 9.35
C ASP A 53 -6.01 6.35 8.07
N HIS A 54 -4.69 6.16 7.99
CA HIS A 54 -3.91 6.57 6.82
C HIS A 54 -4.18 5.65 5.62
N LEU A 55 -4.19 4.33 5.86
CA LEU A 55 -4.49 3.35 4.82
C LEU A 55 -5.94 3.53 4.30
N GLN A 56 -6.86 3.89 5.19
CA GLN A 56 -8.25 4.19 4.84
C GLN A 56 -8.33 5.39 3.90
N LYS A 57 -7.72 6.52 4.25
CA LYS A 57 -7.70 7.72 3.39
C LYS A 57 -7.11 7.41 2.02
N PHE A 58 -6.09 6.57 1.98
CA PHE A 58 -5.46 6.15 0.73
C PHE A 58 -6.40 5.35 -0.14
N LEU A 59 -7.07 4.35 0.42
CA LEU A 59 -8.06 3.58 -0.34
C LEU A 59 -9.23 4.44 -0.82
N LEU A 60 -9.71 5.38 -0.01
CA LEU A 60 -10.81 6.28 -0.41
C LEU A 60 -10.42 7.15 -1.61
N LYS A 61 -9.19 7.68 -1.61
CA LYS A 61 -8.63 8.47 -2.70
C LYS A 61 -8.44 7.65 -3.98
N GLU A 62 -7.86 6.46 -3.85
CA GLU A 62 -7.55 5.57 -4.99
C GLU A 62 -8.78 4.90 -5.60
N LEU A 63 -9.81 4.64 -4.80
CA LEU A 63 -11.07 4.03 -5.24
C LEU A 63 -12.11 5.09 -5.64
N ALA A 64 -11.72 6.38 -5.67
CA ALA A 64 -12.56 7.52 -6.01
C ALA A 64 -13.94 7.46 -5.33
N THR A 65 -13.97 7.02 -4.07
CA THR A 65 -15.22 6.78 -3.35
C THR A 65 -15.72 8.08 -2.75
N SER A 66 -16.91 8.52 -3.15
CA SER A 66 -17.55 9.77 -2.71
C SER A 66 -18.00 9.77 -1.23
N GLY A 67 -17.72 8.70 -0.47
CA GLY A 67 -18.20 8.51 0.89
C GLY A 67 -17.06 8.44 1.91
N SER A 68 -17.33 8.89 3.13
CA SER A 68 -16.53 8.58 4.32
C SER A 68 -16.50 7.06 4.51
N GLY A 69 -15.33 6.45 4.36
CA GLY A 69 -15.13 5.06 4.77
C GLY A 69 -15.48 4.93 6.26
N GLU A 70 -16.41 4.05 6.60
CA GLU A 70 -16.73 3.80 8.01
C GLU A 70 -15.84 2.66 8.50
N LEU A 71 -14.95 2.96 9.43
CA LEU A 71 -14.18 1.96 10.14
C LEU A 71 -15.02 1.45 11.32
N LYS A 72 -15.71 0.32 11.12
CA LYS A 72 -16.48 -0.35 12.17
C LYS A 72 -15.64 -1.49 12.77
N GLY A 73 -14.94 -1.16 13.85
CA GLY A 73 -14.06 -2.11 14.54
C GLY A 73 -12.89 -2.54 13.65
N ASN A 74 -12.83 -3.83 13.30
CA ASN A 74 -11.81 -4.40 12.41
C ASN A 74 -12.16 -4.26 10.90
N ARG A 75 -13.38 -3.80 10.58
CA ARG A 75 -13.90 -3.81 9.20
C ARG A 75 -13.95 -2.41 8.62
N LEU A 76 -13.53 -2.26 7.37
CA LEU A 76 -13.70 -1.02 6.60
C LEU A 76 -14.88 -1.17 5.65
N ILE A 77 -15.87 -0.28 5.76
CA ILE A 77 -17.02 -0.22 4.86
C ILE A 77 -16.77 0.92 3.87
N VAL A 78 -16.70 0.57 2.59
CA VAL A 78 -16.50 1.50 1.47
C VAL A 78 -17.76 1.50 0.61
N GLN A 79 -18.18 2.68 0.12
CA GLN A 79 -19.27 2.77 -0.84
C GLN A 79 -18.75 2.46 -2.24
N GLY A 80 -19.43 1.58 -2.97
CA GLY A 80 -18.99 1.10 -4.27
C GLY A 80 -18.85 -0.41 -4.30
N ARG A 81 -18.77 -0.95 -5.52
CA ARG A 81 -18.62 -2.38 -5.79
C ARG A 81 -17.19 -2.67 -6.22
N PHE A 82 -16.39 -3.22 -5.32
CA PHE A 82 -14.99 -3.54 -5.59
C PHE A 82 -14.76 -5.05 -5.45
N ARG A 83 -14.00 -5.60 -6.41
CA ARG A 83 -13.50 -6.98 -6.32
C ARG A 83 -12.28 -7.02 -5.42
N SER A 84 -12.02 -8.17 -4.79
CA SER A 84 -10.82 -8.40 -3.99
C SER A 84 -9.55 -8.08 -4.77
N ASP A 85 -9.48 -8.45 -6.06
CA ASP A 85 -8.32 -8.22 -6.92
C ASP A 85 -7.93 -6.73 -7.04
N VAL A 86 -8.92 -5.84 -7.04
CA VAL A 86 -8.70 -4.39 -7.15
C VAL A 86 -8.17 -3.86 -5.83
N VAL A 87 -8.75 -4.30 -4.71
CA VAL A 87 -8.32 -3.89 -3.37
C VAL A 87 -6.89 -4.36 -3.10
N ASP A 88 -6.56 -5.61 -3.45
CA ASP A 88 -5.22 -6.17 -3.30
C ASP A 88 -4.17 -5.38 -4.09
N LYS A 89 -4.46 -5.04 -5.36
CA LYS A 89 -3.58 -4.18 -6.18
C LYS A 89 -3.36 -2.80 -5.55
N LYS A 90 -4.39 -2.19 -4.94
CA LYS A 90 -4.25 -0.91 -4.26
C LYS A 90 -3.42 -1.02 -2.98
N ILE A 91 -3.57 -2.11 -2.23
CA ILE A 91 -2.73 -2.38 -1.05
C ILE A 91 -1.26 -2.60 -1.47
N GLU A 92 -1.01 -3.31 -2.57
CA GLU A 92 0.35 -3.46 -3.12
C GLU A 92 0.96 -2.09 -3.48
N LEU A 93 0.18 -1.21 -4.12
CA LEU A 93 0.65 0.14 -4.47
C LEU A 93 0.92 0.98 -3.22
N TYR A 94 0.06 0.89 -2.20
CA TYR A 94 0.30 1.52 -0.91
C TYR A 94 1.59 1.03 -0.24
N MET A 95 1.85 -0.27 -0.29
CA MET A 95 3.05 -0.85 0.29
C MET A 95 4.32 -0.29 -0.38
N LYS A 96 4.32 -0.17 -1.71
CA LYS A 96 5.45 0.38 -2.47
C LYS A 96 5.70 1.87 -2.19
N GLU A 97 4.65 2.66 -2.00
CA GLU A 97 4.79 4.11 -1.80
C GLU A 97 5.02 4.51 -0.33
N TYR A 98 4.44 3.78 0.63
CA TYR A 98 4.32 4.24 2.02
C TYR A 98 4.91 3.28 3.07
N VAL A 99 5.31 2.07 2.68
CA VAL A 99 5.85 1.06 3.59
C VAL A 99 7.29 0.72 3.22
N LEU A 100 7.54 0.40 1.96
CA LEU A 100 8.87 0.08 1.45
C LEU A 100 9.72 1.35 1.32
N CYS A 101 10.92 1.30 1.89
CA CYS A 101 11.91 2.33 1.66
C CYS A 101 12.48 2.21 0.23
N PRO A 102 12.54 3.30 -0.56
CA PRO A 102 13.06 3.23 -1.94
C PRO A 102 14.56 2.89 -2.00
N ASP A 103 15.35 3.23 -0.97
CA ASP A 103 16.79 2.90 -0.96
C ASP A 103 17.09 1.45 -0.57
N CYS A 104 16.41 0.92 0.46
CA CYS A 104 16.80 -0.35 1.08
C CYS A 104 15.76 -1.46 0.96
N GLY A 105 14.57 -1.18 0.41
CA GLY A 105 13.52 -2.18 0.20
C GLY A 105 12.92 -2.76 1.49
N LYS A 106 13.25 -2.21 2.66
CA LYS A 106 12.75 -2.70 3.95
C LYS A 106 11.42 -2.03 4.32
N PRO A 107 10.47 -2.76 4.93
CA PRO A 107 9.20 -2.22 5.40
C PRO A 107 9.33 -1.44 6.72
N ASP A 108 10.51 -1.41 7.34
CA ASP A 108 10.80 -0.69 8.59
C ASP A 108 10.91 0.82 8.37
N THR A 109 9.76 1.47 8.22
CA THR A 109 9.65 2.91 8.01
C THR A 109 8.67 3.53 9.00
N LYS A 110 8.83 4.82 9.33
CA LYS A 110 7.96 5.61 10.21
C LYS A 110 7.52 6.90 9.53
N PHE A 111 6.28 7.30 9.79
CA PHE A 111 5.78 8.61 9.36
C PHE A 111 6.17 9.70 10.37
N MET A 112 6.78 10.76 9.86
CA MET A 112 7.14 11.97 10.59
C MET A 112 6.42 13.14 9.94
N LYS A 113 5.59 13.86 10.68
CA LYS A 113 4.95 15.09 10.19
C LYS A 113 5.86 16.25 10.56
N GLU A 114 6.32 16.99 9.57
CA GLU A 114 7.13 18.19 9.76
C GLU A 114 6.50 19.30 8.91
N ASP A 115 6.03 20.35 9.57
CA ASP A 115 5.26 21.45 8.98
C ASP A 115 4.06 20.99 8.11
N ARG A 116 4.14 21.27 6.80
CA ARG A 116 3.10 20.99 5.81
C ARG A 116 3.33 19.65 5.09
N TYR A 117 4.46 18.99 5.33
CA TYR A 117 4.89 17.80 4.61
C TYR A 117 4.85 16.56 5.50
N LEU A 118 4.56 15.41 4.88
CA LEU A 118 4.65 14.11 5.52
C LEU A 118 5.95 13.46 5.04
N PHE A 119 6.81 13.09 5.98
CA PHE A 119 8.07 12.42 5.72
C PHE A 119 7.97 10.95 6.09
N LEU A 120 8.50 10.09 5.23
CA LEU A 120 8.74 8.68 5.48
C LEU A 120 10.21 8.53 5.89
N LYS A 121 10.47 8.22 7.16
CA LYS A 121 11.81 7.98 7.69
C LYS A 121 12.03 6.48 7.85
N CYS A 122 13.04 5.92 7.18
CA CYS A 122 13.42 4.53 7.39
C CYS A 122 14.26 4.38 8.67
N GLU A 123 13.95 3.39 9.51
CA GLU A 123 14.75 3.10 10.71
C GLU A 123 15.98 2.25 10.40
N ALA A 124 15.96 1.50 9.29
CA ALA A 124 17.06 0.61 8.91
C ALA A 124 18.21 1.35 8.21
N CYS A 125 17.93 2.27 7.28
CA CYS A 125 18.96 3.03 6.55
C CYS A 125 19.04 4.51 6.93
N GLY A 126 18.08 5.02 7.71
CA GLY A 126 18.04 6.43 8.13
C GLY A 126 17.59 7.41 7.05
N SER A 127 17.28 6.96 5.83
CA SER A 127 16.83 7.84 4.75
C SER A 127 15.48 8.48 5.08
N LYS A 128 15.29 9.71 4.58
CA LYS A 128 14.07 10.49 4.74
C LYS A 128 13.55 10.85 3.36
N HIS A 129 12.31 10.42 3.07
CA HIS A 129 11.64 10.69 1.80
C HIS A 129 10.38 11.51 2.04
N VAL A 130 10.12 12.49 1.18
CA VAL A 130 8.87 13.23 1.23
C VAL A 130 7.79 12.40 0.55
N VAL A 131 6.73 12.08 1.29
CA VAL A 131 5.58 11.34 0.75
C VAL A 131 4.39 12.29 0.58
N LYS A 132 3.59 12.04 -0.46
CA LYS A 132 2.39 12.84 -0.71
C LYS A 132 1.40 12.64 0.43
N LYS A 133 0.83 13.74 0.91
CA LYS A 133 -0.26 13.67 1.89
C LYS A 133 -1.50 13.07 1.22
N VAL A 134 -2.10 12.13 1.93
CA VAL A 134 -3.34 11.45 1.56
C VAL A 134 -4.51 12.06 2.31
#